data_AF-A0AAW4FCT1-F1
#
_entry.id   AF-A0AAW4FCT1-F1
#
_cell.length_a   1.000
_cell.length_b   1.000
_cell.length_c   1.000
_cell.angle_alpha   90.00
_cell.angle_beta   90.00
_cell.angle_gamma   90.00
#
_symmetry.space_group_name_H-M   'P 1'
#
loop_
_entity.id
_entity.type
_entity.pdbx_description
1 polymer ?
#
loop_
_entity_poly.entity_id
_entity_poly.type
_entity_poly.pdbx_seq_one_letter_code
_entity_poly.pdbx_strand_id
1 'polypeptide(L)'
;MYLTKKIIISMMFILPSAAFSSDPPPLQQSLEKTTYFSIGMNGFIGYQSEGEKLYTHILTLDNPEDIFKNIIKNRKSTKESKIYAACGLYYLNVENIESLFNENDKQEYVSVLRGDILTKIKLNDILNSVIINGCNTKLISEHK
;
A
#
# COMPACT_ATOMS: atom_id res chain seq x y z
N MET A 1 -71.58 -25.47 -52.08
CA MET A 1 -70.78 -24.82 -53.16
C MET A 1 -70.45 -23.41 -52.69
N TYR A 2 -69.16 -23.13 -52.48
CA TYR A 2 -68.55 -21.81 -52.17
C TYR A 2 -68.99 -21.12 -50.85
N LEU A 3 -68.13 -20.50 -50.04
CA LEU A 3 -66.81 -19.92 -50.27
C LEU A 3 -66.09 -19.82 -48.90
N THR A 4 -64.89 -20.39 -48.79
CA THR A 4 -64.01 -20.30 -47.61
C THR A 4 -63.49 -18.88 -47.44
N LYS A 5 -63.85 -18.19 -46.35
CA LYS A 5 -63.16 -16.96 -45.92
C LYS A 5 -62.07 -17.34 -44.91
N LYS A 6 -60.83 -17.49 -45.41
CA LYS A 6 -59.64 -17.60 -44.57
C LYS A 6 -59.41 -16.25 -43.89
N ILE A 7 -59.79 -16.15 -42.62
CA ILE A 7 -59.38 -15.03 -41.76
C ILE A 7 -57.96 -15.36 -41.30
N ILE A 8 -56.98 -14.76 -41.96
CA ILE A 8 -55.59 -14.73 -41.50
C ILE A 8 -55.54 -13.68 -40.38
N ILE A 9 -55.69 -14.11 -39.13
CA ILE A 9 -55.32 -13.27 -37.99
C ILE A 9 -53.80 -13.36 -37.87
N SER A 10 -53.16 -12.28 -38.32
CA SER A 10 -51.75 -12.00 -38.15
C SER A 10 -51.36 -12.18 -36.68
N MET A 11 -50.59 -13.23 -36.40
CA MET A 11 -49.94 -13.42 -35.11
C MET A 11 -48.89 -12.33 -34.97
N MET A 12 -49.25 -11.26 -34.25
CA MET A 12 -48.37 -10.15 -33.92
C MET A 12 -47.23 -10.71 -33.06
N PHE A 13 -46.12 -11.04 -33.71
CA PHE A 13 -44.87 -11.42 -33.06
C PHE A 13 -44.39 -10.18 -32.29
N ILE A 14 -44.69 -10.15 -31.00
CA ILE A 14 -44.04 -9.22 -30.07
C ILE A 14 -42.60 -9.69 -30.01
N LEU A 15 -41.75 -9.11 -30.86
CA LEU A 15 -40.30 -9.22 -30.72
C LEU A 15 -39.98 -8.77 -29.30
N PRO A 16 -39.43 -9.63 -28.42
CA PRO A 16 -38.88 -9.13 -27.18
C PRO A 16 -37.79 -8.16 -27.60
N SER A 17 -37.97 -6.88 -27.31
CA SER A 17 -36.92 -5.89 -27.40
C SER A 17 -35.76 -6.46 -26.59
N ALA A 18 -34.75 -6.99 -27.27
CA ALA A 18 -33.46 -7.21 -26.64
C ALA A 18 -33.02 -5.81 -26.21
N ALA A 19 -33.29 -5.47 -24.95
CA ALA A 19 -32.67 -4.34 -24.32
C ALA A 19 -31.19 -4.68 -24.40
N PHE A 20 -30.49 -4.09 -25.36
CA PHE A 20 -29.04 -4.11 -25.39
C PHE A 20 -28.64 -3.44 -24.08
N SER A 21 -28.28 -4.27 -23.10
CA SER A 21 -27.53 -3.84 -21.94
C SER A 21 -26.27 -3.21 -22.51
N SER A 22 -26.24 -1.89 -22.64
CA SER A 22 -25.02 -1.18 -22.98
C SER A 22 -24.05 -1.46 -21.85
N ASP A 23 -22.86 -1.94 -22.18
CA ASP A 23 -21.80 -2.06 -21.20
C ASP A 23 -21.67 -0.74 -20.43
N PRO A 24 -21.57 -0.78 -19.09
CA PRO A 24 -21.47 0.45 -18.32
C PRO A 24 -20.27 1.27 -18.81
N PRO A 25 -20.32 2.61 -18.72
CA PRO A 25 -19.21 3.45 -19.18
C PRO A 25 -17.87 2.97 -18.59
N PRO A 26 -16.74 3.12 -19.30
CA PRO A 26 -15.44 2.59 -18.87
C PRO A 26 -15.02 3.00 -17.44
N LEU A 27 -15.41 4.21 -17.01
CA LEU A 27 -15.17 4.69 -15.64
C LEU A 27 -16.00 3.93 -14.60
N GLN A 28 -17.27 3.63 -14.90
CA GLN A 28 -18.13 2.84 -14.02
C GLN A 28 -17.56 1.43 -13.86
N GLN A 29 -17.23 0.76 -14.97
CA GLN A 29 -16.59 -0.56 -14.91
C GLN A 29 -15.29 -0.58 -14.12
N SER A 30 -14.51 0.51 -14.20
CA SER A 30 -13.26 0.63 -13.45
C SER A 30 -13.52 0.78 -11.95
N LEU A 31 -14.51 1.59 -11.57
CA LEU A 31 -14.91 1.77 -10.17
C LEU A 31 -15.51 0.48 -9.59
N GLU A 32 -16.36 -0.22 -10.35
CA GLU A 32 -16.97 -1.51 -9.98
C GLU A 32 -15.95 -2.61 -9.71
N LYS A 33 -14.77 -2.53 -10.35
CA LYS A 33 -13.66 -3.48 -10.18
C LYS A 33 -12.64 -3.05 -9.13
N THR A 34 -12.85 -1.92 -8.46
CA THR A 34 -11.91 -1.43 -7.45
C THR A 34 -11.96 -2.31 -6.21
N THR A 35 -10.78 -2.72 -5.71
CA THR A 35 -10.66 -3.65 -4.57
C THR A 35 -10.33 -2.97 -3.24
N TYR A 36 -10.23 -1.64 -3.23
CA TYR A 36 -9.94 -0.83 -2.03
C TYR A 36 -10.74 0.48 -2.03
N PHE A 37 -11.16 0.92 -0.84
CA PHE A 37 -11.84 2.21 -0.65
C PHE A 37 -10.95 3.15 0.16
N SER A 38 -10.74 4.37 -0.32
CA SER A 38 -10.10 5.46 0.43
C SER A 38 -10.58 6.81 -0.07
N ILE A 39 -11.26 7.58 0.78
CA ILE A 39 -11.66 8.97 0.53
C ILE A 39 -11.44 9.78 1.80
N GLY A 40 -10.64 10.85 1.71
CA GLY A 40 -10.46 11.81 2.81
C GLY A 40 -9.98 11.14 4.11
N MET A 41 -9.02 10.22 4.02
CA MET A 41 -8.48 9.41 5.15
C MET A 41 -9.46 8.39 5.75
N ASN A 42 -10.62 8.16 5.11
CA ASN A 42 -11.56 7.09 5.48
C ASN A 42 -11.45 5.95 4.47
N GLY A 43 -11.21 4.73 4.93
CA GLY A 43 -11.00 3.56 4.08
C GLY A 43 -11.18 2.25 4.84
N PHE A 44 -11.44 1.16 4.11
CA PHE A 44 -11.69 -0.15 4.73
C PHE A 44 -10.43 -1.04 4.82
N ILE A 45 -9.38 -0.72 4.06
CA ILE A 45 -8.16 -1.55 3.97
C ILE A 45 -6.93 -0.63 3.95
N GLY A 46 -6.03 -0.79 4.91
CA GLY A 46 -4.67 -0.29 4.81
C GLY A 46 -3.90 -1.18 3.83
N TYR A 47 -3.62 -0.69 2.62
CA TYR A 47 -2.79 -1.42 1.69
C TYR A 47 -1.35 -1.46 2.23
N GLN A 48 -0.73 -2.64 2.22
CA GLN A 48 0.68 -2.77 2.58
C GLN A 48 1.51 -1.89 1.63
N SER A 49 2.36 -1.03 2.17
CA SER A 49 3.15 -0.14 1.33
C SER A 49 4.13 -0.94 0.46
N GLU A 50 4.48 -0.41 -0.72
CA GLU A 50 5.47 -1.07 -1.58
C GLU A 50 6.83 -1.24 -0.87
N GLY A 51 7.21 -0.29 -0.01
CA GLY A 51 8.40 -0.41 0.83
C GLY A 51 8.32 -1.58 1.80
N GLU A 52 7.17 -1.81 2.43
CA GLU A 52 6.97 -2.91 3.37
C GLU A 52 6.95 -4.28 2.67
N LYS A 53 6.39 -4.36 1.46
CA LYS A 53 6.49 -5.57 0.62
C LYS A 53 7.93 -5.90 0.27
N LEU A 54 8.71 -4.90 -0.14
CA LEU A 54 10.13 -5.09 -0.46
C LEU A 54 10.93 -5.51 0.77
N TYR A 55 10.70 -4.84 1.91
CA TYR A 55 11.30 -5.18 3.19
C TYR A 55 11.02 -6.64 3.59
N THR A 56 9.75 -7.06 3.56
CA THR A 56 9.35 -8.44 3.90
C THR A 56 9.93 -9.45 2.93
N HIS A 57 10.00 -9.13 1.64
CA HIS A 57 10.62 -10.02 0.66
C HIS A 57 12.14 -10.15 0.86
N ILE A 58 12.86 -9.05 1.12
CA ILE A 58 14.30 -9.09 1.38
C ILE A 58 14.62 -10.02 2.55
N LEU A 59 13.81 -9.99 3.61
CA LEU A 59 13.96 -10.90 4.77
C LEU A 59 13.90 -12.39 4.43
N THR A 60 13.32 -12.77 3.28
CA THR A 60 13.23 -14.18 2.84
C THR A 60 14.41 -14.64 1.97
N LEU A 61 15.33 -13.75 1.62
CA LEU A 61 16.48 -14.05 0.78
C LEU A 61 17.62 -14.67 1.60
N ASP A 62 18.65 -15.19 0.92
CA ASP A 62 19.80 -15.84 1.57
C ASP A 62 20.76 -14.85 2.26
N ASN A 63 20.75 -13.59 1.86
CA ASN A 63 21.68 -12.55 2.33
C ASN A 63 21.01 -11.21 2.76
N PRO A 64 19.96 -11.25 3.59
CA PRO A 64 19.15 -10.08 3.91
C PRO A 64 19.95 -9.00 4.65
N GLU A 65 20.85 -9.41 5.56
CA GLU A 65 21.69 -8.50 6.33
C GLU A 65 22.58 -7.63 5.43
N ASP A 66 23.23 -8.24 4.44
CA ASP A 66 24.10 -7.52 3.50
C ASP A 66 23.30 -6.52 2.65
N ILE A 67 22.13 -6.93 2.18
CA ILE A 67 21.23 -6.06 1.42
C ILE A 67 20.87 -4.83 2.25
N PHE A 68 20.43 -5.01 3.49
CA PHE A 68 20.08 -3.89 4.37
C PHE A 68 21.27 -3.00 4.73
N LYS A 69 22.43 -3.58 5.04
CA LYS A 69 23.68 -2.81 5.27
C LYS A 69 24.04 -1.97 4.05
N ASN A 70 23.89 -2.51 2.84
CA ASN A 70 24.17 -1.80 1.60
C ASN A 70 23.19 -0.66 1.36
N ILE A 71 21.91 -0.83 1.68
CA ILE A 71 20.91 0.26 1.60
C ILE A 71 21.30 1.42 2.51
N ILE A 72 21.68 1.15 3.77
CA ILE A 72 22.07 2.20 4.73
C ILE A 72 23.32 2.95 4.25
N LYS A 73 24.36 2.21 3.82
CA LYS A 73 25.65 2.79 3.39
C LYS A 73 25.57 3.55 2.06
N ASN A 74 24.59 3.24 1.21
CA ASN A 74 24.46 3.87 -0.09
C ASN A 74 23.94 5.31 0.06
N ARG A 75 24.75 6.29 -0.37
CA ARG A 75 24.43 7.72 -0.34
C ARG A 75 23.24 8.11 -1.22
N LYS A 76 22.87 7.27 -2.19
CA LYS A 76 21.70 7.49 -3.05
C LYS A 76 20.40 6.94 -2.47
N SER A 77 20.46 6.15 -1.41
CA SER A 77 19.27 5.63 -0.73
C SER A 77 18.51 6.75 -0.05
N THR A 78 17.18 6.72 -0.13
CA THR A 78 16.33 7.67 0.59
C THR A 78 16.35 7.36 2.09
N LYS A 79 16.14 8.37 2.92
CA LYS A 79 15.99 8.23 4.36
C LYS A 79 14.92 7.19 4.76
N GLU A 80 13.80 7.11 4.05
CA GLU A 80 12.75 6.12 4.30
C GLU A 80 13.24 4.69 4.05
N SER A 81 13.97 4.46 2.95
CA SER A 81 14.55 3.15 2.65
C SER A 81 15.62 2.73 3.67
N LYS A 82 16.39 3.69 4.19
CA LYS A 82 17.36 3.44 5.26
C LYS A 82 16.68 3.05 6.57
N ILE A 83 15.50 3.61 6.88
CA ILE A 83 14.70 3.18 8.05
C ILE A 83 14.17 1.75 7.85
N TYR A 84 13.63 1.40 6.68
CA TYR A 84 13.26 0.00 6.39
C TYR A 84 14.45 -0.95 6.57
N ALA A 85 15.65 -0.54 6.15
CA ALA A 85 16.85 -1.33 6.34
C ALA A 85 17.26 -1.45 7.82
N ALA A 86 17.16 -0.37 8.61
CA ALA A 86 17.38 -0.44 10.05
C ALA A 86 16.38 -1.38 10.74
N CYS A 87 15.11 -1.36 10.34
CA CYS A 87 14.11 -2.33 10.80
C CYS A 87 14.54 -3.78 10.52
N GLY A 88 15.05 -4.03 9.32
CA GLY A 88 15.49 -5.36 8.90
C GLY A 88 16.69 -5.84 9.71
N LEU A 89 17.67 -4.97 9.90
CA LEU A 89 18.83 -5.27 10.75
C LEU A 89 18.43 -5.51 12.20
N TYR A 90 17.48 -4.75 12.75
CA TYR A 90 16.95 -4.99 14.10
C TYR A 90 16.27 -6.36 14.18
N TYR A 91 15.41 -6.70 13.21
CA TYR A 91 14.74 -8.00 13.16
C TYR A 91 15.74 -9.17 13.09
N LEU A 92 16.86 -8.98 12.40
CA LEU A 92 17.95 -9.94 12.29
C LEU A 92 18.89 -9.95 13.52
N ASN A 93 18.60 -9.17 14.56
CA ASN A 93 19.42 -9.01 15.77
C ASN A 93 20.85 -8.52 15.49
N VAL A 94 21.04 -7.68 14.46
CA VAL A 94 22.33 -7.09 14.14
C VAL A 94 22.64 -5.99 15.16
N GLU A 95 23.80 -6.07 15.80
CA GLU A 95 24.27 -5.06 16.74
C GLU A 95 24.84 -3.82 16.03
N ASN A 96 24.95 -2.72 16.77
CA ASN A 96 25.62 -1.49 16.33
C ASN A 96 25.06 -0.88 15.03
N ILE A 97 23.76 -1.04 14.76
CA ILE A 97 23.08 -0.51 13.57
C ILE A 97 23.34 1.00 13.40
N GLU A 98 23.33 1.77 14.50
CA GLU A 98 23.53 3.22 14.48
C GLU A 98 24.85 3.62 13.79
N SER A 99 25.91 2.83 13.98
CA SER A 99 27.24 3.08 13.41
C SER A 99 27.29 3.01 11.88
N LEU A 100 26.28 2.38 11.26
CA LEU A 100 26.18 2.28 9.80
C LEU A 100 25.69 3.59 9.17
N PHE A 101 25.02 4.45 9.96
CA PHE A 101 24.50 5.73 9.50
C PHE A 101 25.59 6.79 9.58
N ASN A 102 25.65 7.65 8.56
CA ASN A 102 26.54 8.80 8.60
C ASN A 102 25.87 9.97 9.36
N GLU A 103 26.67 10.93 9.83
CA GLU A 103 26.17 12.08 10.59
C GLU A 103 25.19 12.96 9.81
N ASN A 104 25.33 13.05 8.48
CA ASN A 104 24.40 13.84 7.66
C ASN A 104 23.00 13.21 7.68
N ASP A 105 22.91 11.89 7.57
CA ASP A 105 21.64 11.15 7.65
C ASP A 105 20.92 11.47 8.98
N LYS A 106 21.68 11.51 10.09
CA LYS A 106 21.12 11.76 11.43
C LYS A 106 20.54 13.16 11.61
N GLN A 107 20.98 14.15 10.84
CA GLN A 107 20.47 15.53 10.93
C GLN A 107 19.22 15.78 10.06
N GLU A 108 18.82 14.82 9.23
CA GLU A 108 17.66 14.98 8.35
C GLU A 108 16.33 14.95 9.13
N TYR A 109 15.29 15.50 8.52
CA TYR A 109 13.90 15.43 9.01
C TYR A 109 13.01 14.65 8.06
N VAL A 110 12.07 13.90 8.63
CA VAL A 110 11.02 13.18 7.89
C VAL A 110 9.65 13.61 8.40
N SER A 111 8.64 13.49 7.53
CA SER A 111 7.26 13.65 7.94
C SER A 111 6.73 12.28 8.36
N VAL A 112 6.27 12.17 9.61
CA VAL A 112 5.74 10.94 10.18
C VAL A 112 4.25 11.11 10.39
N LEU A 113 3.47 10.22 9.78
CA LEU A 113 2.04 10.11 10.01
C LEU A 113 1.79 9.11 11.15
N ARG A 114 1.11 9.55 12.21
CA ARG A 114 0.67 8.70 13.33
C ARG A 114 -0.83 8.91 13.50
N GLY A 115 -1.62 7.91 13.10
CA GLY A 115 -3.06 8.10 12.98
C GLY A 115 -3.36 9.20 11.98
N ASP A 116 -4.00 10.28 12.45
CA ASP A 116 -4.36 11.49 11.70
C ASP A 116 -3.37 12.66 11.89
N ILE A 117 -2.32 12.48 12.70
CA ILE A 117 -1.34 13.53 12.99
C ILE A 117 -0.11 13.37 12.09
N LEU A 118 0.20 14.41 11.31
CA LEU A 118 1.44 14.51 10.54
C LEU A 118 2.44 15.43 11.26
N THR A 119 3.61 14.91 11.61
CA THR A 119 4.63 15.68 12.34
C THR A 119 6.00 15.56 11.67
N LYS A 120 6.79 16.64 11.71
CA LYS A 120 8.21 16.57 11.31
C LYS A 120 9.06 16.12 12.49
N ILE A 121 9.79 15.02 12.31
CA ILE A 121 10.64 14.40 13.33
C ILE A 121 12.05 14.24 12.75
N LYS A 122 13.10 14.40 13.58
CA LYS A 122 14.47 14.11 13.15
C LYS A 122 14.61 12.62 12.85
N LEU A 123 15.37 12.29 11.81
CA LEU A 123 15.62 10.90 11.43
C LEU A 123 16.32 10.14 12.58
N ASN A 124 17.24 10.80 13.29
CA ASN A 124 17.93 10.20 14.43
C ASN A 124 16.99 9.74 15.55
N ASP A 125 15.92 10.52 15.83
CA ASP A 125 14.96 10.15 16.87
C ASP A 125 14.17 8.90 16.49
N ILE A 126 13.87 8.74 15.20
CA ILE A 126 13.22 7.54 14.65
C ILE A 126 14.19 6.36 14.68
N LEU A 127 15.43 6.55 14.24
CA LEU A 127 16.47 5.53 14.25
C LEU A 127 16.69 4.98 15.67
N ASN A 128 16.85 5.85 16.66
CA ASN A 128 16.98 5.46 18.06
C ASN A 128 15.78 4.64 18.53
N SER A 129 14.58 5.06 18.14
CA SER A 129 13.36 4.34 18.49
C SER A 129 13.30 2.94 17.87
N VAL A 130 13.74 2.79 16.61
CA VAL A 130 13.87 1.51 15.93
C VAL A 130 14.91 0.62 16.61
N ILE A 131 16.06 1.17 17.00
CA ILE A 131 17.13 0.39 17.64
C ILE A 131 16.69 -0.13 19.02
N ILE A 132 15.86 0.63 19.75
CA ILE A 132 15.40 0.24 21.09
C ILE A 132 14.20 -0.72 21.00
N ASN A 133 13.22 -0.39 20.16
CA ASN A 133 11.89 -1.02 20.20
C ASN A 133 11.57 -1.87 18.96
N GLY A 134 12.44 -1.85 17.95
CA GLY A 134 12.14 -2.38 16.63
C GLY A 134 11.11 -1.55 15.87
N CYS A 135 10.64 -2.12 14.76
CA CYS A 135 9.66 -1.46 13.87
C CYS A 135 8.23 -1.96 14.06
N ASN A 136 7.98 -2.83 15.05
CA ASN A 136 6.64 -3.10 15.54
C ASN A 136 6.23 -1.98 16.50
N THR A 137 5.54 -0.97 15.97
CA THR A 137 5.24 0.23 16.73
C THR A 137 4.05 0.05 17.68
N LYS A 138 4.35 -0.27 18.95
CA LYS A 138 3.79 0.50 20.08
C LYS A 138 4.77 1.64 20.39
N LEU A 139 4.98 2.53 19.43
CA LEU A 139 5.83 3.70 19.64
C LEU A 139 4.97 4.89 20.07
N ILE A 140 4.89 5.06 21.40
CA ILE A 140 4.41 6.24 22.13
C ILE A 140 2.88 6.40 22.10
N SER A 141 2.18 5.58 22.90
CA SER A 141 0.84 5.90 23.41
C SER A 141 0.84 6.26 24.90
N GLU A 142 2.00 6.47 25.53
CA GLU A 142 2.10 6.63 27.00
C GLU A 142 2.97 7.82 27.43
N HIS A 143 2.80 8.97 26.79
CA HIS A 143 2.97 10.22 27.53
C HIS A 143 1.58 10.84 27.72
N LYS A 144 0.97 10.41 28.82
CA LYS A 144 -0.20 10.99 29.46
C LYS A 144 0.11 12.39 29.97
#